data_AF-A0A0G4LMX4-F1
#
_entry.id   AF-A0A0G4LMX4-F1
#
_cell.length_a   1.000
_cell.length_b   1.000
_cell.length_c   1.000
_cell.angle_alpha   90.00
_cell.angle_beta   90.00
_cell.angle_gamma   90.00
#
_symmetry.space_group_name_H-M   'P 1'
#
loop_
_entity.id
_entity.type
_entity.pdbx_description
1 polymer ?
#
loop_
_entity_poly.entity_id
_entity_poly.type
_entity_poly.pdbx_seq_one_letter_code
_entity_poly.pdbx_strand_id
1 'polypeptide(L)'
;MFPRCSEGPAWRIDWEGAPHSFALSYPWILAFEANFIELRNIENGAVHIVPHKNIRMLHSSTHEILFAYEDEKGEDVVEALDFWKNNRRSELPPPQSI
;
A
#
# COMPACT_ATOMS: atom_id res chain seq x y z
N MET A 1 -8.23 -36.54 24.46
CA MET A 1 -8.60 -35.12 24.49
C MET A 1 -7.44 -34.36 23.88
N PHE A 2 -7.53 -33.97 22.60
CA PHE A 2 -6.47 -33.24 21.91
C PHE A 2 -6.59 -31.75 22.26
N PRO A 3 -5.48 -31.05 22.57
CA PRO A 3 -5.54 -29.64 22.92
C PRO A 3 -5.98 -28.82 21.70
N ARG A 4 -6.84 -27.83 21.95
CA ARG A 4 -7.26 -26.83 20.95
C ARG A 4 -6.03 -26.15 20.36
N CYS A 5 -5.98 -26.08 19.03
CA CYS A 5 -5.12 -25.17 18.29
C CYS A 5 -5.53 -23.72 18.62
N SER A 6 -4.59 -22.87 19.05
CA SER A 6 -4.54 -21.42 18.74
C SER A 6 -3.67 -20.71 19.77
N GLU A 7 -2.44 -20.34 19.41
CA GLU A 7 -1.95 -18.95 19.44
C GLU A 7 -0.73 -18.95 18.51
N GLY A 8 -0.89 -18.35 17.33
CA GLY A 8 0.25 -18.13 16.44
C GLY A 8 1.27 -17.18 17.10
N PRO A 9 2.48 -17.06 16.55
CA PRO A 9 3.43 -16.06 17.04
C PRO A 9 2.80 -14.66 17.04
N ALA A 10 3.06 -13.88 18.09
CA ALA A 10 2.47 -12.56 18.34
C ALA A 10 2.72 -11.50 17.23
N TRP A 11 3.57 -11.81 16.25
CA TRP A 11 3.96 -10.93 15.14
C TRP A 11 3.34 -11.36 13.79
N ARG A 12 2.29 -12.19 13.80
CA ARG A 12 1.59 -12.62 12.60
C ARG A 12 0.64 -11.53 12.09
N ILE A 13 0.73 -11.23 10.80
CA ILE A 13 -0.25 -10.41 10.08
C ILE A 13 -1.19 -11.35 9.33
N ASP A 14 -2.46 -11.37 9.72
CA ASP A 14 -3.52 -12.01 8.94
C ASP A 14 -4.15 -10.96 8.03
N TRP A 15 -3.93 -11.09 6.72
CA TRP A 15 -4.49 -10.22 5.69
C TRP A 15 -5.99 -10.51 5.47
N GLU A 16 -6.76 -9.50 5.10
CA GLU A 16 -8.20 -9.67 4.83
C GLU A 16 -8.46 -10.44 3.52
N GLY A 17 -7.54 -10.32 2.56
CA GLY A 17 -7.63 -10.95 1.24
C GLY A 17 -6.60 -12.05 0.99
N ALA A 18 -6.52 -12.48 -0.27
CA ALA A 18 -5.47 -13.36 -0.78
C ALA A 18 -4.51 -12.54 -1.66
N PRO A 19 -3.65 -11.69 -1.07
CA PRO A 19 -2.78 -10.81 -1.83
C PRO A 19 -1.81 -11.61 -2.69
N HIS A 20 -1.59 -11.13 -3.92
CA HIS A 20 -0.69 -11.74 -4.90
C HIS A 20 0.66 -11.04 -4.98
N SER A 21 0.80 -9.83 -4.43
CA SER A 21 2.04 -9.06 -4.39
C SER A 21 2.11 -8.17 -3.15
N PHE A 22 3.34 -7.78 -2.78
CA PHE A 22 3.60 -6.95 -1.61
C PHE A 22 4.64 -5.88 -1.90
N ALA A 23 4.52 -4.74 -1.23
CA ALA A 23 5.53 -3.69 -1.25
C ALA A 23 5.76 -3.13 0.16
N LEU A 24 6.99 -2.67 0.42
CA LEU A 24 7.37 -2.06 1.69
C LEU A 24 7.81 -0.62 1.44
N SER A 25 7.13 0.30 2.10
CA SER A 25 7.52 1.72 2.20
C SER A 25 7.39 2.13 3.65
N TYR A 26 8.45 1.88 4.43
CA TYR A 26 8.45 2.06 5.88
C TYR A 26 7.82 3.40 6.32
N PRO A 27 6.89 3.40 7.31
CA PRO A 27 6.46 2.26 8.13
C PRO A 27 5.26 1.47 7.55
N TRP A 28 4.95 1.62 6.26
CA TRP A 28 3.82 0.97 5.61
C TRP A 28 4.23 -0.29 4.86
N ILE A 29 3.51 -1.38 5.11
CA ILE A 29 3.51 -2.58 4.26
C ILE A 29 2.19 -2.60 3.48
N LEU A 30 2.29 -2.87 2.19
CA LEU A 30 1.17 -2.89 1.25
C LEU A 30 0.99 -4.31 0.74
N ALA A 31 -0.25 -4.78 0.73
CA ALA A 31 -0.66 -6.05 0.15
C ALA A 31 -1.64 -5.78 -0.99
N PHE A 32 -1.27 -6.23 -2.19
CA PHE A 32 -2.05 -6.06 -3.41
C PHE A 32 -2.94 -7.28 -3.62
N GLU A 33 -4.25 -7.08 -3.53
CA GLU A 33 -5.30 -8.02 -3.90
C GLU A 33 -5.97 -7.51 -5.19
N ALA A 34 -6.70 -8.34 -5.94
CA ALA A 34 -7.30 -7.94 -7.20
C ALA A 34 -8.32 -6.79 -7.07
N ASN A 35 -8.97 -6.64 -5.92
CA ASN A 35 -10.07 -5.69 -5.68
C ASN A 35 -9.72 -4.60 -4.66
N PHE A 36 -8.60 -4.73 -3.95
CA PHE A 36 -8.15 -3.71 -3.02
C PHE A 36 -6.66 -3.81 -2.72
N ILE A 37 -6.11 -2.68 -2.26
CA ILE A 37 -4.79 -2.61 -1.66
C ILE A 37 -4.99 -2.45 -0.15
N GLU A 38 -4.40 -3.34 0.63
CA GLU A 38 -4.39 -3.26 2.09
C GLU A 38 -3.06 -2.66 2.56
N LEU A 39 -3.12 -1.50 3.21
CA LEU A 39 -1.97 -0.81 3.78
C LEU A 39 -2.00 -1.01 5.29
N ARG A 40 -0.94 -1.59 5.85
CA ARG A 40 -0.75 -1.70 7.30
C ARG A 40 0.46 -0.92 7.75
N ASN A 41 0.31 -0.13 8.80
CA ASN A 41 1.41 0.52 9.48
C ASN A 41 2.01 -0.45 10.51
N ILE A 42 3.30 -0.76 10.37
CA ILE A 42 3.96 -1.76 11.22
C ILE A 42 4.31 -1.26 12.62
N GLU A 43 4.29 0.06 12.85
CA GLU A 43 4.61 0.66 14.15
C GLU A 43 3.36 0.83 15.03
N ASN A 44 2.27 1.34 14.45
CA ASN A 44 1.05 1.66 15.20
C ASN A 44 -0.16 0.76 14.88
N GLY A 45 -0.02 -0.17 13.93
CA GLY A 45 -1.08 -1.11 13.55
C GLY A 45 -2.24 -0.51 12.77
N ALA A 46 -2.16 0.74 12.30
CA ALA A 46 -3.19 1.35 11.48
C ALA A 46 -3.40 0.55 10.19
N VAL A 47 -4.66 0.39 9.77
CA VAL A 47 -5.04 -0.35 8.56
C VAL A 47 -5.86 0.55 7.66
N HIS A 48 -5.50 0.62 6.38
CA HIS A 48 -6.25 1.30 5.33
C HIS A 48 -6.51 0.37 4.16
N ILE A 49 -7.74 0.42 3.62
CA ILE A 49 -8.14 -0.35 2.44
C ILE A 49 -8.41 0.64 1.32
N VAL A 50 -7.72 0.47 0.19
CA VAL A 50 -7.91 1.29 -1.01
C VAL A 50 -8.54 0.41 -2.10
N PRO A 51 -9.83 0.57 -2.41
CA PRO A 51 -10.53 -0.25 -3.39
C PRO A 51 -10.19 0.17 -4.82
N HIS A 52 -9.93 -0.80 -5.68
CA HIS A 52 -9.83 -0.64 -7.14
C HIS A 52 -10.23 -1.95 -7.81
N LYS A 53 -10.33 -2.01 -9.14
CA LYS A 53 -10.59 -3.28 -9.85
C LYS A 53 -9.35 -3.78 -10.54
N ASN A 54 -9.19 -5.10 -10.62
CA ASN A 54 -8.17 -5.77 -11.40
C ASN A 54 -6.73 -5.26 -11.13
N ILE A 55 -6.41 -5.06 -9.85
CA ILE A 55 -5.16 -4.43 -9.42
C ILE A 55 -3.96 -5.33 -9.71
N ARG A 56 -2.90 -4.74 -10.26
CA ARG A 56 -1.63 -5.40 -10.54
C ARG A 56 -0.47 -4.52 -10.11
N MET A 57 0.37 -5.03 -9.22
CA MET A 57 1.63 -4.36 -8.90
C MET A 57 2.60 -4.51 -10.07
N LEU A 58 3.16 -3.40 -10.55
CA LEU A 58 4.07 -3.38 -11.70
C LEU A 58 5.53 -3.29 -11.25
N HIS A 59 5.81 -2.44 -10.26
CA HIS A 59 7.17 -2.20 -9.78
C HIS A 59 7.18 -1.67 -8.35
N SER A 60 8.20 -2.06 -7.58
CA SER A 60 8.56 -1.39 -6.32
C SER A 60 10.02 -0.99 -6.34
N SER A 61 10.27 0.28 -6.02
CA SER A 61 11.59 0.82 -5.76
C SER A 61 11.63 1.50 -4.39
N THR A 62 12.76 2.12 -4.05
CA THR A 62 12.90 2.94 -2.84
C THR A 62 12.16 4.28 -2.92
N HIS A 63 11.82 4.73 -4.13
CA HIS A 63 11.23 6.06 -4.36
C HIS A 63 9.73 5.98 -4.61
N GLU A 64 9.29 4.97 -5.35
CA GLU A 64 7.91 4.82 -5.78
C GLU A 64 7.51 3.35 -5.92
N ILE A 65 6.21 3.12 -5.77
CA ILE A 65 5.56 1.86 -6.09
C ILE A 65 4.57 2.14 -7.22
N LEU A 66 4.75 1.45 -8.34
CA LEU A 66 3.89 1.55 -9.52
C LEU A 66 2.90 0.39 -9.54
N PHE A 67 1.63 0.70 -9.77
CA PHE A 67 0.59 -0.30 -9.94
C PHE A 67 -0.39 0.11 -11.02
N ALA A 68 -1.09 -0.87 -11.58
CA ALA A 68 -2.17 -0.66 -12.52
C ALA A 68 -3.50 -1.15 -11.93
N TYR A 69 -4.60 -0.52 -12.36
CA TYR A 69 -5.95 -0.94 -12.05
C TYR A 69 -6.91 -0.56 -13.18
N GLU A 70 -8.09 -1.19 -13.17
CA GLU A 70 -9.19 -0.88 -14.08
C GLU A 70 -10.11 0.19 -13.46
N ASP A 71 -10.32 1.30 -14.18
CA ASP A 71 -11.17 2.40 -13.75
C ASP A 71 -12.67 2.13 -13.97
N GLU A 72 -13.53 3.11 -13.68
CA GLU A 72 -14.98 2.98 -13.87
C GLU A 72 -15.41 2.84 -15.35
N LYS A 73 -14.56 3.25 -16.29
CA LYS A 73 -14.81 3.16 -17.73
C LYS A 73 -14.30 1.84 -18.31
N GLY A 74 -13.62 1.02 -17.52
CA GLY A 74 -12.98 -0.21 -17.97
C GLY A 74 -11.60 0.02 -18.60
N GLU A 75 -10.99 1.19 -18.40
CA GLU A 75 -9.67 1.52 -18.91
C GLU A 75 -8.59 1.14 -17.90
N ASP A 76 -7.45 0.71 -18.41
CA ASP A 76 -6.29 0.33 -17.61
C ASP A 76 -5.48 1.58 -17.24
N VAL A 77 -5.47 1.94 -15.96
CA VAL A 77 -4.81 3.13 -15.40
C VAL A 77 -3.57 2.73 -14.63
N VAL A 78 -2.46 3.44 -14.83
CA VAL A 78 -1.21 3.27 -14.08
C VAL A 78 -1.03 4.42 -13.10
N GLU A 79 -0.76 4.11 -11.84
CA GLU A 79 -0.55 5.06 -10.76
C GLU A 79 0.74 4.79 -9.97
N ALA A 80 1.31 5.86 -9.40
CA ALA A 80 2.52 5.82 -8.58
C ALA A 80 2.21 6.25 -7.14
N LEU A 81 2.49 5.38 -6.18
CA LEU A 81 2.51 5.70 -4.76
C LEU A 81 3.88 6.29 -4.39
N ASP A 82 3.91 7.58 -4.07
CA ASP A 82 5.09 8.29 -3.57
C ASP A 82 4.83 8.80 -2.15
N PHE A 83 5.38 8.09 -1.16
CA PHE A 83 5.25 8.40 0.26
C PHE A 83 6.08 9.63 0.70
N TRP A 84 6.99 10.15 -0.14
CA TRP A 84 7.84 11.29 0.17
C TRP A 84 7.21 12.64 -0.17
N LYS A 85 6.11 12.68 -0.94
CA LYS A 85 5.45 13.95 -1.32
C LYS A 85 4.83 14.69 -0.13
N ASN A 86 4.46 13.99 0.94
CA ASN A 86 3.98 14.64 2.16
C ASN A 86 5.06 15.44 2.89
N ASN A 87 6.35 15.16 2.65
CA ASN A 87 7.46 15.90 3.25
C ASN A 87 8.00 17.02 2.36
N ARG A 88 7.57 17.13 1.09
CA ARG A 88 8.06 18.11 0.11
C ARG A 88 7.10 19.26 -0.20
N ARG A 89 5.95 19.36 0.48
CA ARG A 89 5.06 20.51 0.34
C ARG A 89 5.49 21.73 1.17
N SER A 90 6.52 21.60 2.01
CA SER A 90 7.02 22.67 2.89
C SER A 90 8.22 23.44 2.36
N GLU A 91 8.76 23.14 1.17
CA GLU A 91 9.94 23.82 0.63
C GLU A 91 9.73 24.34 -0.79
N LEU A 92 8.62 25.05 -1.04
CA LEU A 92 8.63 26.03 -2.13
C LEU A 92 9.38 27.26 -1.58
N PRO A 93 10.57 27.61 -2.10
CA PRO A 93 11.17 28.90 -1.75
C PRO A 93 10.18 30.00 -2.15
N PRO A 94 9.99 31.03 -1.31
CA PRO A 94 9.08 32.13 -1.64
C PRO A 94 9.49 32.71 -3.00
N PRO A 95 8.51 33.12 -3.84
CA PRO A 95 8.83 33.76 -5.11
C PRO A 95 9.74 34.96 -4.82
N GLN A 96 10.93 34.94 -5.43
CA GLN A 96 11.85 36.08 -5.34
C GLN A 96 11.16 37.26 -6.01
N SER A 97 10.81 38.26 -5.21
CA SER A 97 10.32 39.53 -5.73
C SER A 97 11.46 40.18 -6.51
N ILE A 98 11.22 40.43 -7.80
CA ILE A 98 11.98 41.40 -8.60
C ILE A 98 11.53 42.79 -8.17
#